data_AF-A0A651H4C2-F1
#
_entry.id   AF-A0A651H4C2-F1
#
_cell.length_a   1.000
_cell.length_b   1.000
_cell.length_c   1.000
_cell.angle_alpha   90.00
_cell.angle_beta   90.00
_cell.angle_gamma   90.00
#
_symmetry.space_group_name_H-M   'P 1'
#
loop_
_entity.id
_entity.type
_entity.pdbx_description
1 polymer ?
#
loop_
_entity_poly.entity_id
_entity_poly.type
_entity_poly.pdbx_seq_one_letter_code
_entity_poly.pdbx_strand_id
1 'polypeptide(L)' 'RRYWDFRSLGHGDIEFEDIIVALNDIGYKGPLSVEWEDIRMDRVHGGSEAAAFVRQVDFAPSGVAFDSAFDKKNQ' A
#
# COMPACT_ATOMS: atom_id res chain seq x y z
N ARG A 1 6.63 -15.27 -26.00
CA ARG A 1 5.55 -15.00 -25.02
C ARG A 1 6.14 -14.03 -24.00
N ARG A 2 5.42 -12.99 -23.55
CA ARG A 2 5.94 -12.08 -22.51
C ARG A 2 5.99 -12.85 -21.18
N TYR A 3 7.00 -12.57 -20.35
CA TYR A 3 7.20 -13.20 -19.05
C TYR A 3 6.39 -12.53 -17.92
N TRP A 4 5.70 -11.45 -18.23
CA TRP A 4 4.88 -10.68 -17.30
C TRP A 4 3.54 -10.34 -17.94
N ASP A 5 2.57 -10.04 -17.09
CA ASP A 5 1.21 -9.62 -17.44
C ASP A 5 0.69 -8.67 -16.35
N PHE A 6 -0.34 -7.87 -16.63
CA PHE A 6 -0.99 -7.09 -15.59
C PHE A 6 -1.80 -8.01 -14.66
N ARG A 7 -1.71 -7.73 -13.35
CA ARG A 7 -2.34 -8.52 -12.29
C ARG A 7 -3.10 -7.60 -11.36
N SER A 8 -4.20 -8.10 -10.79
CA SER A 8 -4.92 -7.40 -9.73
C SER A 8 -3.97 -7.10 -8.55
N LEU A 9 -4.22 -5.99 -7.85
CA LEU A 9 -3.39 -5.57 -6.71
C LEU A 9 -3.38 -6.67 -5.64
N GLY A 10 -2.20 -7.00 -5.12
CA GLY A 10 -1.99 -8.12 -4.19
C GLY A 10 -1.76 -9.49 -4.84
N HIS A 11 -1.85 -9.62 -6.17
CA HIS A 11 -1.65 -10.89 -6.91
C HIS A 11 -0.42 -10.88 -7.84
N GLY A 12 0.47 -9.91 -7.67
CA GLY A 12 1.73 -9.77 -8.41
C GLY A 12 2.92 -9.70 -7.48
N ASP A 13 4.06 -9.27 -8.03
CA ASP A 13 5.35 -9.28 -7.33
C ASP A 13 5.72 -7.91 -6.72
N ILE A 14 4.71 -7.06 -6.43
CA ILE A 14 4.91 -5.71 -5.89
C ILE A 14 4.74 -5.71 -4.37
N GLU A 15 5.76 -5.22 -3.66
CA GLU A 15 5.73 -5.00 -2.21
C GLU A 15 5.06 -3.65 -1.89
N PHE A 16 3.73 -3.67 -1.70
CA PHE A 16 2.95 -2.45 -1.47
C PHE A 16 3.23 -1.79 -0.13
N GLU A 17 3.60 -2.56 0.90
CA GLU A 17 3.93 -2.01 2.23
C GLU A 17 5.13 -1.07 2.16
N ASP A 18 6.19 -1.46 1.45
CA ASP A 18 7.38 -0.63 1.24
C ASP A 18 7.04 0.70 0.52
N ILE A 19 6.09 0.66 -0.43
CA ILE A 19 5.61 1.87 -1.11
C ILE A 19 4.89 2.79 -0.13
N ILE A 20 4.01 2.25 0.72
CA ILE A 20 3.28 3.04 1.72
C ILE A 20 4.25 3.66 2.73
N VAL A 21 5.25 2.90 3.19
CA VAL A 21 6.33 3.42 4.05
C VAL A 21 7.06 4.57 3.36
N ALA A 22 7.47 4.41 2.11
CA ALA A 22 8.17 5.45 1.37
C ALA A 22 7.31 6.72 1.17
N LEU A 23 6.01 6.57 0.91
CA LEU A 23 5.08 7.70 0.82
C LEU A 23 4.91 8.42 2.17
N ASN A 24 4.87 7.66 3.25
CA ASN A 24 4.82 8.19 4.60
C ASN A 24 6.10 8.97 4.97
N ASP A 25 7.27 8.46 4.60
CA ASP A 25 8.58 9.07 4.88
C ASP A 25 8.73 10.44 4.21
N ILE A 26 8.21 10.61 3.00
CA ILE A 26 8.21 11.90 2.30
C ILE A 26 7.02 12.80 2.68
N GLY A 27 6.14 12.33 3.57
CA GLY A 27 4.96 13.07 4.02
C GLY A 27 3.91 13.28 2.94
N TYR A 28 3.76 12.36 1.98
CA TYR A 28 2.72 12.44 0.96
C TYR A 28 1.32 12.40 1.61
N LYS A 29 0.43 13.32 1.20
CA LYS A 29 -0.95 13.45 1.70
C LYS A 29 -2.02 13.45 0.61
N GLY A 30 -1.62 13.18 -0.63
CA GLY A 30 -2.57 13.08 -1.74
C GLY A 30 -3.35 11.76 -1.72
N PRO A 31 -4.38 11.62 -2.56
CA PRO A 31 -5.15 10.39 -2.66
C PRO A 31 -4.34 9.27 -3.34
N LEU A 32 -4.52 8.03 -2.88
CA LEU A 32 -4.06 6.83 -3.59
C LEU A 32 -5.11 6.43 -4.62
N SER A 33 -4.75 6.48 -5.90
CA SER A 33 -5.61 6.03 -7.00
C SER A 33 -5.37 4.55 -7.30
N VAL A 34 -6.44 3.82 -7.65
CA VAL A 34 -6.38 2.42 -8.08
C VAL A 34 -6.73 2.33 -9.55
N GLU A 35 -5.74 2.05 -10.38
CA GLU A 35 -5.93 1.63 -11.76
C GLU A 35 -5.92 0.09 -11.79
N TRP A 36 -6.99 -0.51 -12.32
CA TRP A 36 -7.18 -1.96 -12.25
C TRP A 36 -7.12 -2.60 -13.64
N GLU A 37 -6.26 -3.62 -13.79
CA GLU A 37 -6.17 -4.45 -14.98
C GLU A 37 -5.73 -5.89 -14.62
N ASP A 38 -6.60 -6.86 -14.90
CA ASP A 38 -6.25 -8.29 -14.91
C ASP A 38 -7.19 -9.04 -15.84
N ILE A 39 -6.65 -9.55 -16.96
CA ILE A 39 -7.46 -10.26 -17.97
C ILE A 39 -8.04 -11.59 -17.46
N ARG A 40 -7.56 -12.08 -16.32
CA ARG A 40 -7.95 -13.39 -15.75
C ARG A 40 -8.98 -13.26 -14.64
N MET A 41 -9.48 -12.06 -14.37
CA MET A 41 -10.39 -11.77 -13.27
C MET A 41 -11.58 -10.92 -13.75
N ASP A 42 -12.74 -11.07 -13.12
CA ASP A 42 -13.87 -10.17 -13.37
C ASP A 42 -13.54 -8.75 -12.90
N ARG A 43 -13.89 -7.74 -13.71
CA ARG A 43 -13.53 -6.35 -13.46
C ARG A 43 -14.16 -5.75 -12.21
N VAL A 44 -15.39 -6.14 -11.86
CA VAL A 44 -16.09 -5.57 -10.71
C VAL A 44 -15.58 -6.23 -9.44
N HIS A 45 -15.40 -7.54 -9.47
CA HIS A 45 -14.78 -8.29 -8.39
C HIS A 45 -13.36 -7.78 -8.11
N GLY A 46 -12.50 -7.75 -9.13
CA GLY A 46 -11.11 -7.35 -8.98
C GLY A 46 -10.95 -5.88 -8.59
N GLY A 47 -11.72 -4.97 -9.19
CA GLY A 47 -11.70 -3.56 -8.79
C GLY A 47 -12.12 -3.36 -7.34
N SER A 48 -13.12 -4.13 -6.86
CA SER A 48 -13.60 -4.06 -5.47
C SER A 48 -12.57 -4.63 -4.49
N GLU A 49 -11.97 -5.77 -4.82
CA GLU A 49 -10.91 -6.40 -4.03
C GLU A 49 -9.66 -5.52 -3.96
N ALA A 50 -9.22 -4.97 -5.10
CA ALA A 50 -8.06 -4.09 -5.17
C ALA A 50 -8.25 -2.81 -4.34
N ALA A 51 -9.44 -2.20 -4.39
CA ALA A 51 -9.76 -1.03 -3.57
C ALA A 51 -9.75 -1.37 -2.07
N ALA A 52 -10.21 -2.56 -1.68
CA ALA A 52 -10.15 -3.01 -0.30
C ALA A 52 -8.68 -3.28 0.14
N PHE A 53 -7.89 -3.92 -0.72
CA PHE A 53 -6.48 -4.19 -0.47
C PHE A 53 -5.68 -2.89 -0.25
N VAL A 54 -5.84 -1.88 -1.10
CA VAL A 54 -5.14 -0.60 -0.95
C VAL A 54 -5.49 0.08 0.38
N ARG A 55 -6.76 0.03 0.80
CA ARG A 55 -7.18 0.55 2.11
C ARG A 55 -6.59 -0.23 3.29
N GLN A 56 -6.32 -1.51 3.11
CA GLN A 56 -5.74 -2.35 4.15
C GLN A 56 -4.25 -2.03 4.36
N VAL A 57 -3.51 -1.76 3.28
CA VAL A 57 -2.07 -1.44 3.34
C VAL A 57 -1.80 0.04 3.60
N ASP A 58 -2.77 0.94 3.36
CA ASP A 58 -2.66 2.37 3.66
C ASP A 58 -2.82 2.63 5.17
N PHE A 59 -1.68 2.63 5.88
CA PHE A 59 -1.62 2.92 7.31
C PHE A 59 -0.89 4.23 7.61
N ALA A 60 -1.28 4.86 8.71
CA ALA A 60 -0.61 6.06 9.20
C ALA A 60 0.76 5.74 9.81
N PRO A 61 1.79 6.59 9.60
CA PRO A 61 3.08 6.40 10.25
C PRO A 61 2.98 6.69 11.75
N SER A 62 3.91 6.12 12.53
CA SER A 62 4.05 6.47 13.94
C SER A 62 4.39 7.96 14.11
N GLY A 63 3.66 8.65 14.99
CA GLY A 63 3.99 10.01 15.41
C GLY A 63 5.11 10.09 16.45
N VAL A 64 5.60 8.95 16.94
CA VAL A 64 6.64 8.88 17.97
C VAL A 64 7.97 8.56 17.30
N ALA A 65 8.94 9.47 17.45
CA ALA A 65 10.33 9.18 17.09
C ALA A 65 10.87 8.07 18.00
N PHE A 66 11.49 7.05 17.41
CA PHE A 66 11.96 5.85 18.11
C PHE A 66 12.76 6.18 19.38
N ASP A 67 13.75 7.07 19.28
CA ASP A 67 14.59 7.47 20.42
C ASP A 67 13.80 8.18 21.54
N SER A 68 12.77 8.94 21.19
CA SER A 68 11.90 9.63 22.15
C SER A 68 11.01 8.67 22.95
N ALA A 69 10.79 7.45 22.46
CA ALA A 69 10.03 6.41 23.17
C ALA A 69 10.82 5.76 24.32
N PHE A 70 12.15 5.86 24.31
CA PHE A 70 13.04 5.30 25.34
C PHE A 70 13.53 6.33 26.35
N ASP A 71 13.15 7.60 26.17
CA ASP A 71 13.52 8.67 27.08
C ASP A 71 12.68 8.58 28.37
N LYS A 72 13.34 8.45 29.54
CA LYS A 72 12.69 8.17 30.85
C LYS A 72 11.63 9.18 31.30
N LYS A 73 11.51 10.32 30.62
CA LYS A 73 10.45 11.32 30.86
C LYS A 73 9.12 10.97 30.18
N ASN A 74 9.13 10.08 29.18
CA ASN A 74 7.99 9.70 28.36
C ASN A 74 7.50 8.25 28.62
N GLN A 75 8.10 7.53 29.58
CA GLN A 75 7.61 6.26 30.14
C GLN A 75 6.70 6.51 31.33
#